data_AF-A0AAD1RKV6-F1
#
_entry.id   AF-A0AAD1RKV6-F1
#
_cell.length_a   1.000
_cell.length_b   1.000
_cell.length_c   1.000
_cell.angle_alpha   90.00
_cell.angle_beta   90.00
_cell.angle_gamma   90.00
#
_symmetry.space_group_name_H-M   'P 1'
#
loop_
_entity.id
_entity.type
_entity.pdbx_description
1 polymer ?
#
loop_
_entity_poly.entity_id
_entity_poly.type
_entity_poly.pdbx_seq_one_letter_code
_entity_poly.pdbx_strand_id
1 'polypeptide(L)'
;MCPLGWHREIYSCYYVSKSKKTWDEARDECQTLNSQLTTISSSDERKILSKIYENKERYWIGLRRDRNNIDVWKWMDGTVMTYSNWDTDEPNNEKNNEHCAETMAGPWNDQDCNTMQKFICKKV
;
A
#
# COMPACT_ATOMS: atom_id res chain seq x y z
N MET A 1 21.55 3.31 -2.87
CA MET A 1 21.30 3.87 -4.21
C MET A 1 20.11 3.16 -4.81
N CYS A 2 19.10 3.87 -5.33
CA CYS A 2 17.91 3.23 -5.90
C CYS A 2 18.19 2.50 -7.23
N PRO A 3 17.55 1.35 -7.49
CA PRO A 3 17.62 0.68 -8.78
C PRO A 3 17.12 1.58 -9.93
N LEU A 4 17.54 1.27 -11.16
CA LEU A 4 17.05 1.97 -12.35
C LEU A 4 15.53 1.79 -12.50
N GLY A 5 14.83 2.88 -12.84
CA GLY A 5 13.38 2.89 -12.99
C GLY A 5 12.59 3.03 -11.67
N TRP A 6 13.26 3.25 -10.54
CA TRP A 6 12.61 3.54 -9.25
C TRP A 6 12.65 5.04 -8.96
N HIS A 7 11.56 5.57 -8.38
CA HIS A 7 11.52 6.93 -7.85
C HIS A 7 12.41 6.99 -6.61
N ARG A 8 13.30 7.98 -6.57
CA ARG A 8 14.29 8.15 -5.50
C ARG A 8 13.85 9.24 -4.54
N GLU A 9 13.85 8.90 -3.26
CA GLU A 9 13.77 9.84 -2.14
C GLU A 9 15.03 9.73 -1.27
N ILE A 10 15.17 10.61 -0.28
CA ILE A 10 16.37 10.71 0.56
C ILE A 10 16.71 9.37 1.25
N TYR A 11 15.69 8.68 1.79
CA TYR A 11 15.85 7.45 2.57
C TYR A 11 15.12 6.24 1.98
N SER A 12 14.51 6.37 0.80
CA SER A 12 13.68 5.30 0.24
C SER A 12 13.62 5.34 -1.28
N CYS A 13 13.33 4.20 -1.87
CA CYS A 13 13.10 4.01 -3.28
C CYS A 13 11.71 3.44 -3.49
N TYR A 14 10.99 3.94 -4.49
CA TYR A 14 9.64 3.51 -4.80
C TYR A 14 9.53 2.96 -6.21
N TYR A 15 8.88 1.82 -6.35
CA TYR A 15 8.54 1.21 -7.64
C TYR A 15 7.04 1.22 -7.83
N VAL A 16 6.60 1.77 -8.96
CA VAL A 16 5.19 1.73 -9.37
C VAL A 16 5.01 0.58 -10.34
N SER A 17 4.09 -0.34 -10.03
CA SER A 17 3.85 -1.49 -10.89
C SER A 17 3.25 -1.09 -12.23
N LYS A 18 3.64 -1.81 -13.29
CA LYS A 18 3.01 -1.68 -14.61
C LYS A 18 1.78 -2.58 -14.75
N SER A 19 1.84 -3.77 -14.16
CA SER A 19 0.77 -4.77 -14.15
C SER A 19 -0.13 -4.63 -12.92
N LYS A 20 -1.34 -5.16 -13.06
CA LYS A 20 -2.30 -5.31 -11.96
C LYS A 20 -2.17 -6.71 -11.34
N LYS A 21 -2.28 -6.79 -10.03
CA LYS A 21 -2.14 -8.01 -9.22
C LYS A 21 -3.10 -7.99 -8.04
N THR A 22 -3.41 -9.17 -7.50
CA THR A 22 -4.01 -9.28 -6.17
C THR A 22 -3.04 -8.74 -5.11
N TRP A 23 -3.53 -8.44 -3.91
CA TRP A 23 -2.67 -7.91 -2.85
C TRP A 23 -1.56 -8.90 -2.47
N ASP A 24 -1.87 -10.20 -2.39
CA ASP A 24 -0.90 -11.24 -2.04
C ASP A 24 0.15 -11.42 -3.15
N GLU A 25 -0.24 -11.40 -4.42
CA GLU A 25 0.73 -11.45 -5.53
C GLU A 25 1.59 -10.17 -5.63
N ALA A 26 1.01 -9.00 -5.33
CA ALA A 26 1.72 -7.73 -5.31
C ALA A 26 2.78 -7.69 -4.19
N ARG A 27 2.43 -8.22 -3.00
CA ARG A 27 3.38 -8.45 -1.91
C ARG A 27 4.55 -9.31 -2.39
N ASP A 28 4.24 -10.45 -2.98
CA ASP A 28 5.25 -11.41 -3.40
C ASP A 28 6.18 -10.79 -4.46
N GLU A 29 5.64 -10.02 -5.41
CA GLU A 29 6.45 -9.29 -6.38
C GLU A 29 7.38 -8.27 -5.72
N CYS A 30 6.88 -7.44 -4.78
CA CYS A 30 7.74 -6.53 -4.04
C CYS A 30 8.86 -7.26 -3.28
N GLN A 31 8.57 -8.43 -2.69
CA GLN A 31 9.57 -9.26 -2.02
C GLN A 31 10.63 -9.77 -3.00
N THR A 32 10.25 -10.22 -4.21
CA THR A 32 11.23 -10.63 -5.24
C THR A 32 12.17 -9.48 -5.66
N LEU A 33 11.69 -8.23 -5.55
CA LEU A 33 12.47 -7.02 -5.80
C LEU A 33 13.32 -6.58 -4.59
N ASN A 34 13.41 -7.39 -3.55
CA ASN A 34 14.06 -7.06 -2.27
C ASN A 34 13.50 -5.74 -1.70
N SER A 35 12.18 -5.67 -1.62
CA SER A 35 11.39 -4.53 -1.15
C SER A 35 10.09 -5.04 -0.52
N GLN A 36 9.20 -4.15 -0.11
CA GLN A 36 7.87 -4.50 0.41
C GLN A 36 6.81 -3.58 -0.18
N LEU A 37 5.53 -3.97 -0.11
CA LEU A 37 4.44 -3.03 -0.41
C LEU A 37 4.60 -1.77 0.45
N THR A 38 4.30 -0.61 -0.11
CA THR A 38 4.66 0.67 0.52
C THR A 38 3.97 0.83 1.87
N THR A 39 4.76 1.28 2.85
CA THR A 39 4.25 1.78 4.13
C THR A 39 3.91 3.26 4.00
N ILE A 40 2.91 3.71 4.75
CA ILE A 40 2.58 5.13 4.89
C ILE A 40 2.39 5.41 6.38
N SER A 41 3.48 5.72 7.05
CA SER A 41 3.56 5.88 8.51
C SER A 41 3.58 7.34 8.97
N SER A 42 3.63 8.28 8.03
CA SER A 42 3.64 9.71 8.30
C SER A 42 2.99 10.53 7.19
N SER A 43 2.63 11.78 7.51
CA SER A 43 2.10 12.73 6.54
C SER A 43 3.11 13.11 5.46
N ASP A 44 4.42 13.01 5.74
CA ASP A 44 5.48 13.31 4.78
C ASP A 44 5.65 12.17 3.77
N GLU A 45 5.58 10.91 4.21
CA GLU A 45 5.52 9.76 3.28
C GLU A 45 4.30 9.84 2.37
N ARG A 46 3.15 10.26 2.89
CA ARG A 46 1.94 10.48 2.08
C ARG A 46 2.17 11.54 0.99
N LYS A 47 2.81 12.66 1.33
CA LYS A 47 3.12 13.73 0.35
C LYS A 47 4.10 13.25 -0.71
N ILE A 48 5.11 12.47 -0.34
CA ILE A 48 6.04 11.85 -1.29
C ILE A 48 5.26 11.00 -2.29
N LEU A 49 4.43 10.08 -1.79
CA LEU A 49 3.67 9.17 -2.63
C LEU A 49 2.69 9.91 -3.54
N SER A 50 2.08 11.02 -3.09
CA SER A 50 1.21 11.87 -3.94
C SER A 50 1.87 12.38 -5.23
N LYS A 51 3.21 12.48 -5.25
CA LYS A 51 3.97 12.87 -6.46
C LYS A 51 4.28 11.69 -7.38
N ILE A 52 4.24 10.47 -6.84
CA ILE A 52 4.56 9.22 -7.53
C ILE A 52 3.30 8.65 -8.21
N TYR A 53 2.11 8.91 -7.67
CA TYR A 53 0.87 8.49 -8.30
C TYR A 53 0.59 9.34 -9.55
N GLU A 54 0.98 8.81 -10.70
CA GLU A 54 0.86 9.52 -11.99
C GLU A 54 -0.58 9.61 -12.50
N ASN A 55 -1.47 8.73 -12.01
CA ASN A 55 -2.81 8.51 -12.54
C ASN A 55 -3.84 8.39 -11.40
N LYS A 56 -5.11 8.70 -11.67
CA LYS A 56 -6.26 8.40 -10.77
C LYS A 56 -6.56 6.89 -10.67
N GLU A 57 -5.52 6.07 -10.60
CA GLU A 57 -5.60 4.62 -10.43
C GLU A 57 -5.53 4.25 -8.94
N ARG A 58 -6.08 3.09 -8.59
CA ARG A 58 -5.96 2.50 -7.25
C ARG A 58 -4.67 1.69 -7.15
N TYR A 59 -3.97 1.86 -6.03
CA TYR A 59 -2.73 1.17 -5.73
C TYR A 59 -2.82 0.43 -4.40
N TRP A 60 -2.41 -0.84 -4.38
CA TRP A 60 -2.17 -1.54 -3.12
C TRP A 60 -1.06 -0.89 -2.30
N ILE A 61 -1.30 -0.80 -1.00
CA ILE A 61 -0.30 -0.45 0.02
C ILE A 61 -0.10 -1.63 0.97
N GLY A 62 0.97 -1.60 1.77
CA GLY A 62 1.39 -2.72 2.61
C GLY A 62 0.57 -2.92 3.88
N LEU A 63 -0.68 -2.43 3.91
CA LEU A 63 -1.55 -2.46 5.07
C LEU A 63 -2.66 -3.50 4.87
N ARG A 64 -2.84 -4.38 5.87
CA ARG A 64 -3.83 -5.46 5.86
C ARG A 64 -4.46 -5.62 7.25
N ARG A 65 -5.74 -6.02 7.31
CA ARG A 65 -6.37 -6.44 8.57
C ARG A 65 -5.65 -7.63 9.17
N ASP A 66 -5.55 -7.66 10.49
CA ASP A 66 -4.99 -8.78 11.23
C ASP A 66 -5.96 -9.96 11.18
N ARG A 67 -5.45 -11.15 10.87
CA ARG A 67 -6.26 -12.37 10.74
C ARG A 67 -6.89 -12.80 12.06
N ASN A 68 -6.29 -12.40 13.18
CA ASN A 68 -6.76 -12.75 14.52
C ASN A 68 -7.67 -11.68 15.15
N ASN A 69 -7.68 -10.47 14.58
CA ASN A 69 -8.52 -9.37 15.04
C ASN A 69 -8.78 -8.41 13.88
N ILE A 70 -9.97 -8.50 13.30
CA ILE A 70 -10.35 -7.73 12.11
C ILE A 70 -10.35 -6.21 12.35
N ASP A 71 -10.43 -5.76 13.61
CA ASP A 71 -10.40 -4.35 13.97
C ASP A 71 -8.98 -3.76 13.96
N VAL A 72 -7.96 -4.62 13.89
CA VAL A 72 -6.55 -4.22 13.90
C VAL A 72 -5.98 -4.26 12.48
N TRP A 73 -5.32 -3.17 12.09
CA TRP A 73 -4.57 -3.08 10.84
C TRP A 73 -3.07 -3.16 11.11
N LYS A 74 -2.36 -3.96 10.31
CA LYS A 74 -0.91 -4.16 10.42
C LYS A 74 -0.21 -3.90 9.10
N TRP A 75 0.99 -3.35 9.20
CA TRP A 75 1.94 -3.27 8.09
C TRP A 75 2.60 -4.64 7.85
N MET A 76 3.30 -4.75 6.72
CA MET A 76 3.99 -5.98 6.30
C MET A 76 5.01 -6.52 7.32
N ASP A 77 5.60 -5.65 8.14
CA ASP A 77 6.56 -6.00 9.19
C ASP A 77 5.88 -6.44 10.51
N GLY A 78 4.55 -6.48 10.54
CA GLY A 78 3.74 -6.84 11.70
C GLY A 78 3.47 -5.69 12.67
N THR A 79 4.03 -4.50 12.42
CA THR A 79 3.75 -3.32 13.24
C THR A 79 2.29 -2.89 13.09
N VAL A 80 1.67 -2.50 14.20
CA VAL A 80 0.30 -2.00 14.21
C VAL A 80 0.27 -0.60 13.62
N MET A 81 -0.75 -0.32 12.80
CA MET A 81 -0.99 1.00 12.24
C MET A 81 -1.24 2.03 13.34
N THR A 82 -0.39 3.06 13.40
CA THR A 82 -0.54 4.20 14.33
C THR A 82 -0.90 5.51 13.63
N TYR A 83 -0.62 5.61 12.34
CA TYR A 83 -1.05 6.71 11.47
C TYR A 83 -2.13 6.21 10.53
N SER A 84 -3.25 6.93 10.45
CA SER A 84 -4.34 6.63 9.54
C SER A 84 -4.60 7.78 8.59
N ASN A 85 -4.94 7.45 7.35
CA ASN A 85 -5.44 8.40 6.37
C ASN A 85 -6.60 7.74 5.60
N TRP A 86 -7.48 7.03 6.29
CA TRP A 86 -8.72 6.48 5.74
C TRP A 86 -9.61 7.57 5.15
N ASP A 87 -10.34 7.24 4.10
CA ASP A 87 -11.37 8.11 3.55
C ASP A 87 -12.57 8.24 4.49
N THR A 88 -13.47 9.16 4.16
CA THR A 88 -14.75 9.28 4.87
C THR A 88 -15.49 7.95 4.78
N ASP A 89 -15.98 7.46 5.92
CA ASP A 89 -16.66 6.18 6.12
C ASP A 89 -15.80 4.92 5.95
N GLU A 90 -14.47 5.06 5.77
CA GLU A 90 -13.53 3.94 5.68
C GLU A 90 -12.76 3.69 6.99
N PRO A 91 -12.32 2.44 7.26
CA PRO A 91 -12.55 1.24 6.46
C PRO A 91 -13.93 0.61 6.75
N ASN A 92 -14.74 0.41 5.72
CA ASN A 92 -16.15 0.03 5.83
C ASN A 92 -16.39 -1.50 5.85
N ASN A 93 -15.37 -2.28 5.46
CA ASN A 93 -15.42 -3.74 5.34
C ASN A 93 -16.59 -4.25 4.47
N GLU A 94 -16.74 -3.74 3.24
CA GLU A 94 -17.92 -4.00 2.41
C GLU A 94 -18.10 -5.51 2.22
N LYS A 95 -19.34 -5.99 2.37
CA LYS A 95 -19.70 -7.42 2.29
C LYS A 95 -18.90 -8.33 3.25
N ASN A 96 -18.27 -7.77 4.28
CA ASN A 96 -17.35 -8.44 5.20
C ASN A 96 -16.14 -9.11 4.52
N ASN A 97 -15.64 -8.56 3.41
CA ASN A 97 -14.56 -9.16 2.63
C ASN A 97 -13.44 -8.19 2.23
N GLU A 98 -13.39 -7.00 2.83
CA GLU A 98 -12.39 -6.00 2.51
C GLU A 98 -11.31 -5.94 3.60
N HIS A 99 -10.18 -6.57 3.30
CA HIS A 99 -9.13 -6.83 4.29
C HIS A 99 -7.77 -6.25 3.91
N CYS A 100 -7.67 -5.63 2.73
CA CYS A 100 -6.44 -5.06 2.20
C CYS A 100 -6.64 -3.59 1.88
N ALA A 101 -5.67 -2.73 2.20
CA ALA A 101 -5.82 -1.30 1.96
C ALA A 101 -5.27 -0.87 0.61
N GLU A 102 -5.95 0.08 -0.01
CA GLU A 102 -5.57 0.73 -1.25
C GLU A 102 -5.63 2.26 -1.14
N THR A 103 -5.04 2.95 -2.11
CA THR A 103 -5.16 4.41 -2.23
C THR A 103 -5.16 4.87 -3.69
N MET A 104 -5.83 6.00 -3.94
CA MET A 104 -5.79 6.74 -5.22
C MET A 104 -5.07 8.08 -5.04
N ALA A 105 -3.83 8.06 -4.53
CA ALA A 105 -3.06 9.27 -4.23
C ALA A 105 -3.65 10.18 -3.14
N GLY A 106 -4.52 9.64 -2.30
CA GLY A 106 -5.31 10.40 -1.36
C GLY A 106 -5.63 9.57 -0.12
N PRO A 107 -6.83 9.73 0.44
CA PRO A 107 -7.32 8.86 1.48
C PRO A 107 -7.29 7.37 1.08
N TRP A 108 -7.29 6.51 2.08
CA TRP A 108 -7.21 5.07 1.93
C TRP A 108 -8.61 4.46 1.93
N ASN A 109 -8.74 3.33 1.25
CA ASN A 109 -9.94 2.52 1.21
C ASN A 109 -9.56 1.08 1.56
N ASP A 110 -10.41 0.31 2.26
CA ASP A 110 -10.26 -1.14 2.28
C ASP A 110 -10.91 -1.76 1.05
N GLN A 111 -10.36 -2.89 0.60
CA GLN A 111 -10.77 -3.54 -0.63
C GLN A 111 -10.57 -5.06 -0.50
N ASP A 112 -11.32 -5.82 -1.29
CA ASP A 112 -11.14 -7.26 -1.44
C ASP A 112 -9.71 -7.52 -1.94
N CYS A 113 -8.95 -8.28 -1.14
CA CYS A 113 -7.55 -8.59 -1.43
C CYS A 113 -7.36 -9.30 -2.79
N ASN A 114 -8.41 -9.92 -3.34
CA ASN A 114 -8.40 -10.58 -4.65
C ASN A 114 -8.65 -9.63 -5.82
N THR A 115 -8.92 -8.36 -5.57
CA THR A 115 -9.05 -7.35 -6.62
C THR A 115 -7.70 -7.15 -7.35
N MET A 116 -7.76 -7.12 -8.67
CA MET A 116 -6.59 -6.91 -9.52
C MET A 116 -6.34 -5.41 -9.73
N GLN A 117 -5.28 -4.88 -9.13
CA GLN A 117 -4.90 -3.47 -9.26
C GLN A 117 -3.39 -3.26 -9.19
N LYS A 118 -2.96 -2.03 -9.51
CA LYS A 118 -1.55 -1.68 -9.43
C LYS A 118 -1.11 -1.62 -7.98
N PHE A 119 0.19 -1.52 -7.75
CA PHE A 119 0.77 -1.49 -6.42
C PHE A 119 2.06 -0.68 -6.40
N ILE A 120 2.45 -0.24 -5.21
CA ILE A 120 3.72 0.44 -5.01
C ILE A 120 4.58 -0.36 -4.05
N CYS A 121 5.80 -0.64 -4.47
CA CYS A 121 6.83 -1.17 -3.58
C CYS A 121 7.68 -0.06 -3.01
N LYS A 122 8.09 -0.19 -1.76
CA LYS A 122 9.06 0.65 -1.06
C LYS A 122 10.26 -0.19 -0.64
N LYS A 123 11.45 0.36 -0.92
CA LYS A 123 12.73 -0.14 -0.44
C LYS A 123 13.39 0.96 0.38
N VAL A 124 13.92 0.61 1.55
CA VAL A 124 14.72 1.50 2.41
C VAL A 124 16.20 1.21 2.16
#